data_AF-A0A6L4AAK3-F1
#
_entry.id   AF-A0A6L4AAK3-F1
#
_cell.length_a   1.000
_cell.length_b   1.000
_cell.length_c   1.000
_cell.angle_alpha   90.00
_cell.angle_beta   90.00
_cell.angle_gamma   90.00
#
_symmetry.space_group_name_H-M   'P 1'
#
loop_
_entity.id
_entity.type
_entity.pdbx_description
1 polymer ?
#
loop_
_entity_poly.entity_id
_entity_poly.type
_entity_poly.pdbx_seq_one_letter_code
_entity_poly.pdbx_strand_id
1 'polypeptide(L)' 'MVQLGLFDRCSDDVWDMQRAHELINHFATAFFLAHLKGDADAAAALLPGAVDFVGVEYTVTGS' A
#
# COMPACT_ATOMS: atom_id res chain seq x y z
N MET A 1 5.75 2.14 -20.95
CA MET A 1 4.63 2.83 -21.64
C MET A 1 3.37 2.07 -21.28
N VAL A 2 2.54 2.61 -20.38
CA VAL A 2 1.28 1.96 -19.95
C VAL A 2 0.12 2.71 -20.62
N GLN A 3 -0.85 1.94 -21.09
CA GLN A 3 -1.95 2.35 -21.96
C GLN A 3 -2.96 3.22 -21.19
N LEU A 4 -2.80 4.54 -21.30
CA LEU A 4 -3.69 5.58 -20.78
C LEU A 4 -4.96 5.65 -21.63
N GLY A 5 -6.13 5.46 -21.02
CA GLY A 5 -7.39 5.62 -21.73
C GLY A 5 -8.64 5.41 -20.87
N LEU A 6 -8.53 4.64 -19.79
CA LEU A 6 -9.64 4.40 -18.85
C LEU A 6 -9.36 4.83 -17.40
N PHE A 7 -8.09 5.05 -17.02
CA PHE A 7 -7.73 5.43 -15.64
C PHE A 7 -8.00 6.91 -15.32
N ASP A 8 -7.76 7.83 -16.27
CA ASP A 8 -7.95 9.29 -16.07
C ASP A 8 -9.40 9.71 -15.81
N ARG A 9 -10.39 8.88 -16.17
CA ARG A 9 -11.80 9.25 -15.94
C ARG A 9 -12.29 8.97 -14.52
N CYS A 10 -11.50 8.23 -13.73
CA CYS A 10 -11.88 7.79 -12.39
C CYS A 10 -10.93 8.31 -11.30
N SER A 11 -9.78 8.89 -11.64
CA SER A 11 -8.93 9.63 -10.70
C SER A 11 -9.02 11.11 -10.98
N ASP A 12 -9.35 11.90 -9.96
CA ASP A 12 -9.24 13.35 -10.01
C ASP A 12 -7.77 13.75 -10.16
N ASP A 13 -7.48 14.72 -11.03
CA ASP A 13 -6.13 15.21 -11.36
C ASP A 13 -5.35 15.69 -10.13
N VAL A 14 -6.03 16.01 -9.03
CA VAL A 14 -5.38 16.39 -7.77
C VAL A 14 -4.69 15.22 -7.05
N TRP A 15 -4.96 13.97 -7.44
CA TRP A 15 -4.37 12.80 -6.80
C TRP A 15 -3.11 12.35 -7.50
N ASP A 16 -2.04 12.19 -6.71
CA ASP A 16 -0.87 11.44 -7.13
C ASP A 16 -1.21 9.94 -7.13
N MET A 17 -1.70 9.48 -8.28
CA MET A 17 -2.09 8.07 -8.47
C MET A 17 -0.90 7.12 -8.38
N GLN A 18 0.32 7.58 -8.67
CA GLN A 18 1.50 6.73 -8.48
C GLN A 18 1.69 6.45 -6.99
N ARG A 19 1.66 7.50 -6.17
CA ARG A 19 1.76 7.37 -4.71
C ARG A 19 0.62 6.56 -4.12
N ALA A 20 -0.61 6.74 -4.63
CA ALA A 20 -1.75 5.95 -4.20
C ALA A 20 -1.52 4.45 -4.46
N HIS A 21 -1.04 4.09 -5.65
CA HIS A 21 -0.74 2.70 -5.98
C HIS A 21 0.44 2.14 -5.18
N GLU A 22 1.48 2.93 -4.89
CA GLU A 22 2.59 2.50 -4.03
C GLU A 22 2.10 2.10 -2.63
N LEU A 23 1.26 2.94 -2.02
CA LEU A 23 0.62 2.66 -0.73
C LEU A 23 -0.23 1.38 -0.79
N ILE A 24 -1.16 1.31 -1.76
CA ILE A 24 -2.08 0.18 -1.92
C ILE A 24 -1.30 -1.12 -2.12
N ASN A 25 -0.32 -1.12 -3.02
CA ASN A 25 0.46 -2.32 -3.33
C ASN A 25 1.27 -2.79 -2.13
N HIS A 26 1.90 -1.89 -1.37
CA HIS A 26 2.65 -2.26 -0.18
C HIS A 26 1.75 -2.91 0.87
N PHE A 27 0.69 -2.22 1.31
CA PHE A 27 -0.15 -2.70 2.41
C PHE A 27 -0.96 -3.93 2.02
N ALA A 28 -1.59 -3.95 0.84
CA ALA A 28 -2.40 -5.08 0.42
C ALA A 28 -1.53 -6.34 0.25
N THR A 29 -0.37 -6.20 -0.38
CA THR A 29 0.54 -7.34 -0.60
C THR A 29 1.05 -7.89 0.72
N ALA A 30 1.57 -7.02 1.60
CA ALA A 30 2.09 -7.44 2.89
C ALA A 30 1.00 -8.11 3.76
N PHE A 31 -0.21 -7.54 3.77
CA PHE A 31 -1.35 -8.10 4.50
C PHE A 31 -1.76 -9.48 3.98
N PHE A 32 -1.94 -9.64 2.68
CA PHE A 32 -2.35 -10.92 2.12
C PHE A 32 -1.27 -12.00 2.24
N LEU A 33 0.01 -11.66 2.07
CA LEU A 33 1.09 -12.61 2.28
C LEU A 33 1.18 -13.05 3.74
N ALA A 34 1.08 -12.12 4.70
CA ALA A 34 1.10 -12.43 6.11
C ALA A 34 -0.07 -13.35 6.51
N HIS A 35 -1.31 -13.02 6.12
CA HIS A 35 -2.49 -13.74 6.60
C HIS A 35 -2.88 -14.98 5.79
N LEU A 36 -2.66 -14.98 4.47
CA LEU A 36 -3.06 -16.11 3.62
C LEU A 36 -1.93 -17.13 3.44
N LYS A 37 -0.68 -16.72 3.63
CA LYS A 37 0.49 -17.59 3.43
C LYS A 37 1.36 -17.75 4.67
N GLY A 38 1.08 -17.02 5.76
CA GLY A 38 1.90 -17.08 6.97
C GLY A 38 3.30 -16.51 6.77
N ASP A 39 3.47 -15.59 5.84
CA ASP A 39 4.77 -14.98 5.51
C ASP A 39 5.21 -14.02 6.64
N ALA A 40 6.27 -14.40 7.36
CA ALA A 40 6.77 -13.65 8.50
C ALA A 40 7.46 -12.34 8.10
N ASP A 41 8.10 -12.28 6.92
CA ASP A 41 8.75 -11.07 6.43
C ASP A 41 7.69 -10.06 5.99
N ALA A 42 6.61 -10.53 5.37
CA ALA A 42 5.45 -9.70 5.05
C ALA A 42 4.75 -9.17 6.31
N ALA A 43 4.65 -9.98 7.37
CA ALA A 43 4.12 -9.51 8.66
C ALA A 43 5.02 -8.45 9.29
N ALA A 44 6.36 -8.61 9.21
CA ALA A 44 7.31 -7.62 9.70
C ALA A 44 7.22 -6.30 8.94
N ALA A 45 6.92 -6.33 7.63
CA ALA A 45 6.73 -5.13 6.82
C ALA A 45 5.51 -4.28 7.23
N LEU A 46 4.54 -4.86 7.95
CA LEU A 46 3.38 -4.16 8.50
C LEU A 46 3.62 -3.57 9.90
N LEU A 47 4.83 -3.67 10.46
CA LEU A 47 5.10 -3.08 11.77
C LEU A 47 5.24 -1.56 11.65
N PRO A 48 4.80 -0.77 12.66
CA PRO A 48 4.85 0.70 12.61
C PRO A 48 6.25 1.28 12.34
N GLY A 49 7.32 0.56 12.72
CA GLY A 49 8.69 0.98 12.46
C GLY A 49 9.24 0.62 11.06
N ALA A 50 8.52 -0.21 10.30
CA ALA A 50 8.90 -0.63 8.96
C ALA A 50 8.19 0.17 7.85
N VAL A 51 7.10 0.87 8.18
CA VAL A 51 6.32 1.68 7.26
C VAL A 51 6.86 3.12 7.24
N ASP A 52 7.53 3.50 6.15
CA ASP A 52 8.19 4.82 5.98
C ASP A 52 7.62 5.61 4.79
N PHE A 53 6.30 5.79 4.77
CA PHE A 53 5.67 6.67 3.78
C PHE A 53 5.58 8.09 4.34
N VAL A 54 6.27 9.04 3.70
CA VAL A 54 6.23 10.45 4.05
C VAL A 54 4.78 10.93 4.18
N GLY A 55 4.43 11.60 5.27
CA GLY A 55 3.10 12.18 5.49
C GLY A 55 1.97 11.16 5.74
N VAL A 56 2.30 9.89 6.01
CA VAL A 56 1.33 8.88 6.46
C VAL A 56 1.63 8.55 7.92
N GLU A 57 0.63 8.74 8.78
CA GLU A 57 0.67 8.22 10.14
C GLU A 57 0.06 6.82 10.15
N TYR A 58 0.83 5.84 10.60
CA TYR A 58 0.42 4.44 10.59
C TYR A 58 0.52 3.84 11.99
N THR A 59 -0.60 3.34 12.48
CA THR A 59 -0.72 2.70 13.80
C THR A 59 -1.39 1.35 13.68
N VAL A 60 -0.82 0.32 14.28
CA VAL A 60 -1.44 -1.01 14.35
C VAL A 60 -2.35 -1.07 15.57
N THR A 61 -3.61 -1.48 15.36
CA THR A 61 -4.57 -1.73 16.44
C THR A 61 -5.01 -3.17 16.38
N GLY A 62 -4.55 -3.99 17.31
CA GLY A 62 -4.82 -5.43 17.35
C GLY A 62 -3.54 -6.21 17.65
N SER A 63 -3.52 -6.86 18.82
CA SER A 63 -2.48 -7.75 19.32
C SER A 63 -2.76 -9.19 18.96
#